data_AF-A0A1Q7MW71-F1
#
_entry.id   AF-A0A1Q7MW71-F1
#
_cell.length_a   1.000
_cell.length_b   1.000
_cell.length_c   1.000
_cell.angle_alpha   90.00
_cell.angle_beta   90.00
_cell.angle_gamma   90.00
#
_symmetry.space_group_name_H-M   'P 1'
#
loop_
_entity.id
_entity.type
_entity.pdbx_description
1 polymer ?
#
loop_
_entity_poly.entity_id
_entity_poly.type
_entity_poly.pdbx_seq_one_letter_code
_entity_poly.pdbx_strand_id
1 'polypeptide(L)'
;MITEDMVKDMRPGSVIVDMAAEAGGNCELTEVGKSVVRHGVTIIGPYDLATTVPAHASQMYSRNISSLVLSQVKNRRLDLNFEDEIVNAMVVTHMGEMRA
;
A
#
# COMPACT_ATOMS: atom_id res chain seq x y z
N MET A 1 15.83 -5.66 -6.94
CA MET A 1 15.95 -4.38 -7.66
C MET A 1 16.19 -4.68 -9.13
N ILE A 2 15.46 -4.04 -10.03
CA ILE A 2 15.61 -4.11 -11.47
C ILE A 2 16.51 -2.95 -11.88
N THR A 3 17.70 -3.26 -12.36
CA THR A 3 18.70 -2.26 -12.78
C THR A 3 18.44 -1.77 -14.19
N GLU A 4 18.97 -0.61 -14.56
CA GLU A 4 18.88 -0.10 -15.93
C GLU A 4 19.38 -1.10 -17.00
N ASP A 5 20.48 -1.82 -16.74
CA ASP A 5 21.02 -2.79 -17.72
C ASP A 5 20.06 -3.98 -17.96
N MET A 6 19.39 -4.45 -16.91
CA MET A 6 18.32 -5.44 -17.05
C MET A 6 17.16 -4.91 -17.90
N VAL A 7 16.84 -3.61 -17.81
CA VAL A 7 15.79 -2.99 -18.64
C VAL A 7 16.21 -2.91 -20.11
N LYS A 8 17.49 -2.63 -20.40
CA LYS A 8 18.03 -2.60 -21.78
C LYS A 8 17.93 -3.96 -22.47
N ASP A 9 18.07 -5.04 -21.71
CA ASP A 9 17.99 -6.41 -22.23
C ASP A 9 16.55 -6.90 -22.46
N MET A 10 15.55 -6.12 -22.03
CA MET A 10 14.14 -6.45 -22.28
C MET A 10 13.77 -6.22 -23.74
N ARG A 11 12.79 -7.00 -24.21
CA ARG A 11 12.27 -6.84 -25.57
C ARG A 11 11.58 -5.47 -25.69
N PRO A 12 11.80 -4.71 -26.79
CA PRO A 12 11.04 -3.51 -27.05
C PRO A 12 9.52 -3.79 -27.04
N GLY A 13 8.76 -2.88 -26.43
CA GLY A 13 7.32 -3.02 -26.18
C GLY A 13 6.98 -3.68 -24.83
N SER A 14 7.97 -4.16 -24.07
CA SER A 14 7.73 -4.66 -22.71
C SER A 14 7.24 -3.54 -21.78
N VAL A 15 6.55 -3.93 -20.71
CA VAL A 15 6.02 -3.00 -19.70
C VAL A 15 6.45 -3.44 -18.30
N ILE A 16 6.97 -2.50 -17.52
CA ILE A 16 7.21 -2.62 -16.09
C ILE A 16 6.14 -1.80 -15.36
N VAL A 17 5.46 -2.40 -14.39
CA VAL A 17 4.58 -1.69 -13.45
C VAL A 17 5.19 -1.80 -12.07
N ASP A 18 5.75 -0.70 -11.57
CA ASP A 18 6.46 -0.67 -10.30
C ASP A 18 5.55 -0.20 -9.17
N MET A 19 4.88 -1.17 -8.51
CA MET A 19 3.96 -0.87 -7.40
C MET A 19 4.66 -0.33 -6.14
N ALA A 20 6.00 -0.30 -6.11
CA ALA A 20 6.77 0.23 -4.97
C ALA A 20 7.34 1.62 -5.26
N ALA A 21 6.89 2.30 -6.31
CA ALA A 21 7.43 3.58 -6.75
C ALA A 21 7.56 4.61 -5.62
N GLU A 22 6.55 4.76 -4.76
CA GLU A 22 6.57 5.71 -3.63
C GLU A 22 7.58 5.35 -2.53
N ALA A 23 7.91 4.06 -2.38
CA ALA A 23 8.78 3.55 -1.32
C ALA A 23 10.25 3.39 -1.78
N GLY A 24 10.66 4.12 -2.82
CA GLY A 24 12.00 4.06 -3.40
C GLY A 24 12.11 3.27 -4.71
N GLY A 25 11.04 2.59 -5.13
CA GLY A 25 10.95 1.87 -6.40
C GLY A 25 11.71 0.55 -6.43
N ASN A 26 11.16 -0.44 -7.14
CA ASN A 26 11.86 -1.67 -7.47
C ASN A 26 12.72 -1.55 -8.73
N CYS A 27 12.42 -0.60 -9.62
CA CYS A 27 13.16 -0.35 -10.87
C CYS A 27 13.92 0.98 -10.79
N GLU A 28 15.21 0.95 -11.12
CA GLU A 28 16.10 2.14 -11.11
C GLU A 28 15.58 3.28 -11.98
N LEU A 29 14.85 2.94 -13.05
CA LEU A 29 14.33 3.90 -14.02
C LEU A 29 12.90 4.37 -13.71
N THR A 30 12.33 3.96 -12.56
CA THR A 30 10.99 4.38 -12.13
C THR A 30 10.98 5.87 -11.81
N GLU A 31 10.03 6.60 -12.42
CA GLU A 31 9.67 7.96 -12.02
C GLU A 31 8.30 7.92 -11.33
N VAL A 32 8.26 8.26 -10.04
CA VAL A 32 7.02 8.23 -9.24
C VAL A 32 5.95 9.15 -9.85
N GLY A 33 4.74 8.63 -9.98
CA GLY A 33 3.58 9.30 -10.57
C GLY A 33 3.60 9.40 -12.10
N LYS A 34 4.54 8.74 -12.78
CA LYS A 34 4.70 8.87 -14.24
C LYS A 34 4.77 7.52 -14.96
N SER A 35 4.41 7.57 -16.24
CA SER A 35 4.70 6.52 -17.22
C SER A 35 5.75 7.04 -18.19
N VAL A 36 6.89 6.37 -18.23
CA VAL A 36 8.03 6.77 -19.07
C VAL A 36 8.45 5.63 -19.97
N VAL A 37 9.05 5.95 -21.12
CA VAL A 37 9.66 4.94 -21.99
C VAL A 37 11.17 5.09 -21.91
N ARG A 38 11.87 3.97 -21.69
CA ARG A 38 13.34 3.87 -21.69
C ARG A 38 13.74 2.59 -22.40
N HIS A 39 14.72 2.67 -23.31
CA HIS A 39 15.23 1.50 -24.04
C HIS A 39 14.14 0.66 -24.74
N GLY A 40 13.05 1.30 -25.17
CA GLY A 40 11.90 0.62 -25.78
C GLY A 40 10.95 -0.06 -24.79
N VAL A 41 11.17 0.06 -23.48
CA VAL A 41 10.32 -0.48 -22.40
C VAL A 41 9.51 0.65 -21.77
N THR A 42 8.22 0.43 -21.57
CA THR A 42 7.36 1.35 -20.82
C THR A 42 7.47 1.03 -19.33
N ILE A 43 7.79 2.02 -18.50
CA ILE A 43 7.91 1.91 -17.06
C ILE A 43 6.83 2.78 -16.44
N ILE A 44 5.92 2.17 -15.68
CA ILE A 44 4.79 2.82 -15.01
C ILE A 44 5.11 2.83 -13.52
N GLY A 45 5.37 4.00 -12.96
CA GLY A 45 5.53 4.23 -11.54
C GLY A 45 4.28 4.87 -10.95
N PRO A 46 3.20 4.12 -10.68
CA PRO A 46 2.00 4.70 -10.10
C PRO A 46 2.28 5.28 -8.71
N TYR A 47 1.68 6.42 -8.39
CA TYR A 47 1.72 7.02 -7.04
C TYR A 47 0.70 6.29 -6.15
N ASP A 48 -0.60 6.47 -6.41
CA ASP A 48 -1.66 5.83 -5.64
C ASP A 48 -2.55 4.95 -6.55
N LEU A 49 -2.28 3.64 -6.59
CA LEU A 49 -3.09 2.70 -7.37
C LEU A 49 -4.54 2.61 -6.89
N ALA A 50 -4.80 2.77 -5.59
CA ALA A 50 -6.15 2.63 -5.06
C ALA A 50 -7.07 3.74 -5.57
N THR A 51 -6.54 4.94 -5.83
CA THR A 51 -7.29 6.04 -6.44
C THR A 51 -7.76 5.76 -7.87
N THR A 52 -7.15 4.81 -8.57
CA THR A 52 -7.57 4.43 -9.93
C THR A 52 -8.84 3.57 -9.94
N VAL A 53 -9.17 2.93 -8.81
CA VAL A 53 -10.36 2.09 -8.60
C VAL A 53 -11.11 2.50 -7.32
N PRO A 54 -11.50 3.78 -7.17
CA PRO A 54 -11.82 4.38 -5.88
C PRO A 54 -13.06 3.76 -5.23
N ALA A 55 -14.06 3.34 -6.03
CA ALA A 55 -15.27 2.70 -5.52
C ALA A 55 -14.95 1.35 -4.83
N HIS A 56 -14.16 0.49 -5.47
CA HIS A 56 -13.80 -0.81 -4.90
C HIS A 56 -12.77 -0.68 -3.77
N ALA A 57 -11.80 0.22 -3.90
CA ALA A 57 -10.87 0.53 -2.82
C ALA A 57 -11.62 0.97 -1.55
N SER A 58 -12.57 1.91 -1.69
CA SER A 58 -13.39 2.39 -0.58
C SER A 58 -14.26 1.30 0.02
N GLN A 59 -14.86 0.45 -0.82
CA GLN A 59 -15.67 -0.68 -0.36
C GLN A 59 -14.86 -1.69 0.46
N MET A 60 -13.66 -2.07 -0.01
CA MET A 60 -12.79 -3.00 0.71
C MET A 60 -12.26 -2.38 2.01
N TYR A 61 -11.85 -1.11 1.97
CA TYR A 61 -11.39 -0.40 3.16
C TYR A 61 -12.49 -0.26 4.22
N SER A 62 -13.72 0.10 3.81
CA SER A 62 -14.88 0.17 4.70
C SER A 62 -15.20 -1.17 5.38
N ARG A 63 -15.05 -2.29 4.65
CA ARG A 63 -15.18 -3.63 5.24
C ARG A 63 -14.13 -3.90 6.30
N ASN A 64 -12.86 -3.58 6.04
CA ASN A 64 -11.79 -3.75 7.02
C ASN A 64 -12.04 -2.94 8.29
N ILE A 65 -12.40 -1.66 8.15
CA ILE A 65 -12.72 -0.79 9.30
C ILE A 65 -13.95 -1.33 10.07
N SER A 66 -15.00 -1.73 9.36
CA SER A 66 -16.21 -2.28 9.99
C SER A 66 -15.91 -3.56 10.75
N SER A 67 -15.16 -4.49 10.16
CA SER A 67 -14.74 -5.74 10.81
C SER A 67 -13.88 -5.47 12.05
N LEU A 68 -12.96 -4.50 11.97
CA LEU A 68 -12.14 -4.10 13.10
C LEU A 68 -12.98 -3.50 14.23
N VAL A 69 -13.86 -2.55 13.95
CA VAL A 69 -14.70 -1.92 14.99
C VAL A 69 -15.64 -2.96 15.62
N LEU A 70 -16.28 -3.80 14.80
CA LEU A 70 -17.21 -4.81 15.30
C LEU A 70 -16.54 -5.89 16.14
N SER A 71 -15.25 -6.20 15.91
CA SER A 71 -14.52 -7.14 16.76
C SER A 71 -14.18 -6.58 18.14
N GLN A 72 -14.13 -5.24 18.27
CA GLN A 72 -13.78 -4.55 19.53
C GLN A 72 -15.00 -3.99 20.28
N VAL A 73 -16.21 -4.11 19.74
CA VAL A 73 -17.42 -3.60 20.40
C VAL A 73 -18.13 -4.74 21.14
N LYS A 74 -18.26 -4.59 22.46
CA LYS A 74 -19.07 -5.46 23.32
C LYS A 74 -20.12 -4.64 24.05
N ASN A 75 -21.36 -5.12 24.10
CA ASN A 75 -22.48 -4.43 24.77
C ASN A 75 -22.62 -2.95 24.35
N ARG A 76 -22.43 -2.67 23.06
CA ARG A 76 -22.49 -1.30 22.47
C ARG A 76 -21.45 -0.32 23.05
N ARG A 77 -20.36 -0.83 23.63
CA ARG A 77 -19.22 -0.05 24.11
C ARG A 77 -17.94 -0.59 23.47
N LEU A 78 -17.01 0.31 23.19
CA LEU A 78 -15.67 -0.09 22.78
C LEU A 78 -14.98 -0.75 23.97
N ASP A 79 -14.49 -1.97 23.76
CA ASP A 79 -13.79 -2.80 24.73
C ASP A 79 -12.44 -3.19 24.13
N LEU A 80 -11.40 -2.42 24.45
CA LEU A 80 -10.04 -2.67 23.98
C LEU A 80 -9.34 -3.64 24.94
N ASN A 81 -9.36 -4.93 24.61
CA ASN A 81 -8.63 -5.94 25.36
C ASN A 81 -7.15 -5.94 24.95
N PHE A 82 -6.28 -5.32 25.73
CA PHE A 82 -4.84 -5.28 25.43
C PHE A 82 -4.09 -6.61 25.65
N GLU A 83 -4.76 -7.65 26.18
CA GLU A 83 -4.21 -9.02 26.17
C GLU A 83 -4.40 -9.72 24.81
N ASP A 84 -5.26 -9.17 23.94
CA ASP A 84 -5.39 -9.62 22.56
C ASP A 84 -4.22 -9.06 21.72
N GLU A 85 -3.45 -9.95 21.09
CA GLU A 85 -2.27 -9.58 20.31
C GLU A 85 -2.59 -8.62 19.15
N ILE A 86 -3.76 -8.75 18.53
CA ILE A 86 -4.19 -7.89 17.43
C ILE A 86 -4.45 -6.49 17.96
N VAL A 87 -5.17 -6.38 19.08
CA VAL A 87 -5.48 -5.09 19.73
C VAL A 87 -4.21 -4.41 20.22
N ASN A 88 -3.31 -5.17 20.85
CA ASN A 88 -2.06 -4.61 21.35
C ASN A 88 -1.15 -4.11 20.22
N ALA A 89 -1.08 -4.82 19.09
CA ALA A 89 -0.28 -4.42 17.94
C ALA A 89 -0.86 -3.23 17.14
N MET A 90 -2.20 -3.05 17.14
CA MET A 90 -2.84 -1.99 16.35
C MET A 90 -2.94 -0.64 17.08
N VAL A 91 -2.99 -0.63 18.42
CA VAL A 91 -3.23 0.60 19.20
C VAL A 91 -1.91 1.32 19.46
N VAL A 92 -1.66 2.39 18.70
CA VAL A 92 -0.43 3.22 18.81
C VAL A 92 -0.48 4.19 20.01
N THR A 93 -1.67 4.62 20.43
CA THR A 93 -1.85 5.54 21.57
C THR A 93 -3.09 5.19 22.39
N HIS A 94 -3.02 5.41 23.71
CA HIS A 94 -4.19 5.26 24.59
C HIS A 94 -4.10 6.24 25.76
N MET A 95 -5.19 6.97 26.03
CA MET A 95 -5.29 7.94 27.15
C MET A 95 -4.15 8.99 27.18
N GLY A 96 -3.67 9.41 26.02
CA GLY A 96 -2.61 10.43 25.90
C GLY A 96 -1.18 9.87 25.98
N GLU A 97 -1.01 8.56 26.13
CA GLU A 97 0.30 7.90 26.16
C GLU A 97 0.53 7.10 24.87
N MET A 98 1.80 7.08 24.43
CA MET A 98 2.26 6.23 23.34
C MET A 98 2.34 4.78 23.80
N ARG A 99 1.83 3.86 22.98
CA ARG A 99 1.99 2.42 23.15
C ARG A 99 2.86 1.93 21.98
N ALA A 100 4.04 1.42 22.30
CA ALA A 100 5.00 0.87 21.34
C ALA A 100 4.86 -0.66 21.28
#